data_AF-A0A1H4F1B7-F1
#
_entry.id   AF-A0A1H4F1B7-F1
#
_cell.length_a   1.000
_cell.length_b   1.000
_cell.length_c   1.000
_cell.angle_alpha   90.00
_cell.angle_beta   90.00
_cell.angle_gamma   90.00
#
_symmetry.space_group_name_H-M   'P 1'
#
loop_
_entity.id
_entity.type
_entity.pdbx_description
1 polymer ?
#
loop_
_entity_poly.entity_id
_entity_poly.type
_entity_poly.pdbx_seq_one_letter_code
_entity_poly.pdbx_strand_id
1 'polypeptide(L)'
;MKKPLYIIGIALLLAACGQQQRAKSSVKAFMDEQLKRDVSYLDFSSVDSTRALSDSLVQVLRSRAGQGVHYQDASGKTLLHIRAQYLLDDDTLSATFYLDPATMGVVAFKENPY
;
A
#
# COMPACT_ATOMS: atom_id res chain seq x y z
N MET A 1 3.94 -38.83 36.71
CA MET A 1 4.70 -38.23 35.60
C MET A 1 3.80 -37.23 34.89
N LYS A 2 4.06 -35.91 34.97
CA LYS A 2 3.25 -34.86 34.34
C LYS A 2 4.06 -34.28 33.18
N LYS A 3 3.62 -34.47 31.94
CA LYS A 3 4.29 -33.94 30.74
C LYS A 3 3.88 -32.47 30.55
N PRO A 4 4.82 -31.52 30.36
CA PRO A 4 4.45 -30.15 30.01
C PRO A 4 4.02 -30.11 28.55
N LEU A 5 2.80 -29.62 28.32
CA LEU A 5 2.23 -29.38 26.99
C LEU A 5 2.92 -28.15 26.38
N TYR A 6 3.68 -28.36 25.30
CA TYR A 6 4.28 -27.28 24.52
C TYR A 6 3.18 -26.56 23.74
N ILE A 7 2.83 -25.34 24.16
CA ILE A 7 2.04 -24.40 23.34
C ILE A 7 3.03 -23.41 22.73
N ILE A 8 3.45 -23.66 21.49
CA ILE A 8 4.22 -22.69 20.70
C ILE A 8 3.49 -22.46 19.38
N GLY A 9 3.15 -21.19 19.11
CA GLY A 9 3.12 -20.66 17.74
C GLY A 9 1.76 -20.23 17.17
N ILE A 10 1.16 -19.14 17.67
CA ILE A 10 0.09 -18.40 16.94
C ILE A 10 0.46 -16.92 16.69
N ALA A 11 1.51 -16.39 17.31
CA ALA A 11 1.79 -14.94 17.30
C ALA A 11 2.15 -14.33 15.92
N LEU A 12 2.67 -15.10 14.96
CA LEU A 12 3.14 -14.57 13.67
C LEU A 12 2.03 -14.19 12.68
N LEU A 13 0.85 -14.84 12.76
CA LEU A 13 -0.25 -14.58 11.82
C LEU A 13 -0.94 -13.23 12.07
N LEU A 14 -0.92 -12.76 13.31
CA LEU A 14 -1.55 -11.49 13.70
C LEU A 14 -0.80 -10.27 13.13
N ALA A 15 0.53 -10.36 13.01
CA ALA A 15 1.35 -9.27 12.49
C ALA A 15 1.10 -9.02 10.99
N ALA A 16 1.02 -10.09 10.18
CA ALA A 16 0.79 -9.99 8.74
C ALA A 16 -0.62 -9.42 8.43
N CYS A 17 -1.64 -9.88 9.15
CA CYS A 17 -3.00 -9.36 8.99
C CYS A 17 -3.10 -7.88 9.38
N GLY A 18 -2.40 -7.48 10.45
CA GLY A 18 -2.33 -6.08 10.88
C GLY A 18 -1.67 -5.17 9.82
N GLN A 19 -0.57 -5.61 9.22
CA GLN A 19 0.11 -4.87 8.17
C GLN A 19 -0.76 -4.74 6.90
N GLN A 20 -1.42 -5.82 6.50
CA GLN A 20 -2.35 -5.83 5.37
C GLN A 20 -3.46 -4.78 5.55
N GLN A 21 -4.09 -4.75 6.74
CA GLN A 21 -5.17 -3.82 7.02
C GLN A 21 -4.70 -2.36 7.02
N ARG A 22 -3.54 -2.09 7.64
CA ARG A 22 -2.96 -0.73 7.66
C ARG A 22 -2.64 -0.21 6.26
N ALA A 23 -2.03 -1.04 5.42
CA ALA A 23 -1.72 -0.66 4.04
C ALA A 23 -2.99 -0.32 3.24
N LYS A 24 -4.05 -1.13 3.37
CA LYS A 24 -5.36 -0.83 2.74
C LYS A 24 -5.92 0.51 3.23
N SER A 25 -5.90 0.75 4.55
CA SER A 25 -6.37 2.01 5.13
C SER A 25 -5.59 3.22 4.63
N SER A 26 -4.26 3.12 4.53
CA SER A 26 -3.42 4.19 3.99
C SER A 26 -3.71 4.50 2.52
N VAL A 27 -3.89 3.47 1.69
CA VAL A 27 -4.25 3.67 0.27
C VAL A 27 -5.60 4.35 0.14
N LYS A 28 -6.59 3.94 0.94
CA LYS A 28 -7.92 4.57 0.96
C LYS A 28 -7.85 6.05 1.33
N ALA A 29 -7.20 6.36 2.45
CA ALA A 29 -7.05 7.74 2.91
C ALA A 29 -6.31 8.61 1.88
N PHE A 30 -5.25 8.08 1.27
CA PHE A 30 -4.54 8.76 0.19
C PHE A 30 -5.48 9.05 -1.00
N MET A 31 -6.19 8.04 -1.50
CA MET A 31 -7.09 8.22 -2.65
C MET A 31 -8.25 9.17 -2.35
N ASP A 32 -8.81 9.13 -1.14
CA ASP A 32 -9.89 10.04 -0.71
C ASP A 32 -9.40 11.51 -0.68
N GLU A 33 -8.17 11.75 -0.19
CA GLU A 33 -7.54 13.08 -0.20
C GLU A 33 -7.31 13.59 -1.63
N GLN A 34 -6.89 12.70 -2.54
CA GLN A 34 -6.46 13.08 -3.89
C GLN A 34 -7.60 13.20 -4.90
N LEU A 35 -8.52 12.23 -4.92
CA LEU A 35 -9.52 12.15 -6.00
C LEU A 35 -10.75 13.01 -5.73
N LYS A 36 -11.02 13.39 -4.47
CA LYS A 36 -12.22 14.13 -4.02
C LYS A 36 -13.52 13.60 -4.66
N ARG A 37 -13.54 12.30 -4.94
CA ARG A 37 -14.60 11.54 -5.63
C ARG A 37 -14.75 10.20 -4.93
N ASP A 38 -15.94 9.62 -5.05
CA ASP A 38 -16.23 8.32 -4.47
C ASP A 38 -15.52 7.21 -5.25
N VAL A 39 -14.67 6.45 -4.56
CA VAL A 39 -13.93 5.31 -5.10
C VAL A 39 -14.50 4.02 -4.51
N SER A 40 -14.92 3.09 -5.38
CA SER A 40 -15.36 1.75 -4.92
C SER A 40 -14.24 0.74 -5.10
N TYR A 41 -13.71 0.20 -4.00
CA TYR A 41 -12.61 -0.76 -4.05
C TYR A 41 -13.13 -2.17 -4.29
N LEU A 42 -12.67 -2.79 -5.37
CA LEU A 42 -13.05 -4.16 -5.76
C LEU A 42 -12.14 -5.20 -5.11
N ASP A 43 -10.84 -4.98 -5.15
CA ASP A 43 -9.86 -5.93 -4.65
C ASP A 43 -8.56 -5.25 -4.19
N PHE A 44 -7.86 -5.93 -3.27
CA PHE A 44 -6.52 -5.56 -2.84
C PHE A 44 -5.63 -6.81 -2.79
N SER A 45 -4.47 -6.74 -3.44
CA SER A 45 -3.46 -7.79 -3.33
C SER A 45 -2.93 -7.92 -1.89
N SER A 46 -2.26 -9.02 -1.60
CA SER A 46 -1.37 -9.09 -0.44
C SER A 46 -0.30 -8.01 -0.51
N VAL A 47 0.06 -7.48 0.66
CA VAL A 47 1.22 -6.59 0.82
C VAL A 47 2.49 -7.42 0.70
N ASP A 48 3.43 -6.92 -0.08
CA ASP A 48 4.79 -7.46 -0.16
C ASP A 48 5.82 -6.33 -0.06
N SER A 49 7.06 -6.69 0.23
CA SER A 49 8.19 -5.77 0.28
C SER A 49 8.87 -5.66 -1.08
N THR A 50 9.48 -4.50 -1.32
CA THR A 50 10.35 -4.28 -2.47
C THR A 50 11.50 -3.38 -2.08
N ARG A 51 12.59 -3.41 -2.86
CA ARG A 51 13.68 -2.45 -2.68
C ARG A 51 13.13 -1.05 -2.96
N ALA A 52 13.68 -0.05 -2.29
CA ALA A 52 13.32 1.34 -2.54
C ALA A 52 13.47 1.67 -4.02
N LEU A 53 12.50 2.41 -4.53
CA LEU A 53 12.54 2.97 -5.87
C LEU A 53 13.65 4.02 -5.91
N SER A 54 14.35 4.16 -7.04
CA SER A 54 15.28 5.27 -7.21
C SER A 54 14.54 6.60 -7.16
N ASP A 55 15.21 7.64 -6.67
CA ASP A 55 14.63 9.00 -6.60
C ASP A 55 14.09 9.46 -7.96
N SER A 56 14.80 9.11 -9.05
CA SER A 56 14.36 9.37 -10.42
C SER A 56 13.02 8.70 -10.76
N LEU A 57 12.83 7.44 -10.34
CA LEU A 57 11.58 6.73 -10.57
C LEU A 57 10.45 7.29 -9.70
N VAL A 58 10.74 7.63 -8.44
CA VAL A 58 9.76 8.30 -7.55
C VAL A 58 9.30 9.61 -8.18
N GLN A 59 10.21 10.45 -8.65
CA GLN A 59 9.87 11.71 -9.31
C GLN A 59 9.02 11.49 -10.56
N VAL A 60 9.36 10.53 -11.41
CA VAL A 60 8.55 10.19 -12.59
C VAL A 60 7.14 9.76 -12.19
N LEU A 61 7.00 8.90 -11.18
CA LEU A 61 5.68 8.44 -10.72
C LEU A 61 4.85 9.58 -10.12
N ARG A 62 5.46 10.42 -9.25
CA ARG A 62 4.79 11.58 -8.64
C ARG A 62 4.36 12.60 -9.70
N SER A 63 5.18 12.84 -10.73
CA SER A 63 4.87 13.81 -11.79
C SER A 63 3.64 13.44 -12.63
N ARG A 64 3.31 12.15 -12.74
CA ARG A 64 2.16 11.66 -13.51
C ARG A 64 0.83 11.85 -12.80
N ALA A 65 0.84 11.96 -11.48
CA ALA A 65 -0.37 12.05 -10.66
C ALA A 65 -0.99 13.45 -10.60
N GLY A 66 -0.35 14.47 -11.20
CA GLY A 66 -0.81 15.86 -11.18
C GLY A 66 -0.30 16.66 -9.97
N GLN A 67 -0.57 17.97 -9.97
CA GLN A 67 -0.18 18.88 -8.89
C GLN A 67 -1.15 18.78 -7.70
N GLY A 68 -0.64 18.98 -6.48
CA GLY A 68 -1.46 18.98 -5.25
C GLY A 68 -1.50 17.64 -4.50
N VAL A 69 -0.77 16.62 -4.99
CA VAL A 69 -0.67 15.32 -4.32
C VAL A 69 0.36 15.35 -3.20
N HIS A 70 -0.08 14.99 -1.99
CA HIS A 70 0.79 14.84 -0.84
C HIS A 70 1.34 13.42 -0.75
N TYR A 71 2.66 13.30 -0.92
CA TYR A 71 3.38 12.05 -0.80
C TYR A 71 4.25 12.05 0.45
N GLN A 72 4.36 10.88 1.07
CA GLN A 72 5.33 10.63 2.11
C GLN A 72 6.72 10.39 1.49
N ASP A 73 7.78 10.88 2.11
CA ASP A 73 9.13 10.50 1.70
C ASP A 73 9.52 9.12 2.23
N ALA A 74 10.30 8.39 1.44
CA ALA A 74 10.82 7.09 1.86
C ALA A 74 11.86 7.29 2.97
N SER A 75 11.64 6.65 4.12
CA SER A 75 12.56 6.73 5.27
C SER A 75 13.73 5.73 5.18
N GLY A 76 13.66 4.77 4.25
CA GLY A 76 14.62 3.66 4.18
C GLY A 76 14.77 3.03 2.80
N LYS A 77 15.53 1.93 2.76
CA LYS A 77 15.90 1.22 1.52
C LYS A 77 14.87 0.19 1.05
N THR A 78 13.76 0.06 1.77
CA THR A 78 12.69 -0.91 1.50
C THR A 78 11.37 -0.19 1.53
N LEU A 79 10.47 -0.55 0.62
CA LEU A 79 9.09 -0.10 0.58
C LEU A 79 8.16 -1.31 0.68
N LEU A 80 6.95 -1.08 1.15
CA LEU A 80 5.85 -2.00 0.96
C LEU A 80 5.15 -1.68 -0.35
N HIS A 81 4.54 -2.66 -0.99
CA HIS A 81 3.62 -2.40 -2.09
C HIS A 81 2.32 -3.18 -1.94
N ILE A 82 1.25 -2.58 -2.43
CA ILE A 82 -0.08 -3.19 -2.52
C ILE A 82 -0.74 -2.77 -3.83
N ARG A 83 -1.37 -3.70 -4.53
CA ARG A 83 -2.20 -3.39 -5.69
C ARG A 83 -3.64 -3.20 -5.25
N ALA A 84 -4.28 -2.14 -5.71
CA ALA A 84 -5.71 -1.95 -5.61
C ALA A 84 -6.36 -2.08 -7.00
N GLN A 85 -7.53 -2.69 -7.05
CA GLN A 85 -8.48 -2.59 -8.15
C GLN A 85 -9.70 -1.84 -7.64
N TYR A 86 -10.15 -0.83 -8.38
CA TYR A 86 -11.22 0.05 -7.95
C TYR A 86 -12.03 0.57 -9.14
N LEU A 87 -13.27 0.98 -8.87
CA LEU A 87 -14.13 1.69 -9.82
C LEU A 87 -14.01 3.19 -9.57
N LEU A 88 -13.91 3.94 -10.66
CA LEU A 88 -13.93 5.40 -10.67
C LEU A 88 -14.72 5.84 -11.90
N ASP A 89 -15.88 6.48 -11.70
CA ASP A 89 -16.78 6.92 -12.77
C ASP A 89 -17.08 5.80 -13.80
N ASP A 90 -17.46 4.61 -13.31
CA ASP A 90 -17.73 3.37 -14.06
C ASP A 90 -16.52 2.71 -14.74
N ASP A 91 -15.36 3.36 -14.78
CA ASP A 91 -14.12 2.74 -15.23
C ASP A 91 -13.53 1.86 -14.13
N THR A 92 -13.24 0.61 -14.47
CA THR A 92 -12.39 -0.24 -13.63
C THR A 92 -10.96 0.19 -13.83
N LEU A 93 -10.27 0.55 -12.74
CA LEU A 93 -8.87 0.96 -12.71
C LEU A 93 -8.05 0.06 -11.78
N SER A 94 -6.76 -0.08 -12.08
CA SER A 94 -5.81 -0.75 -11.19
C SER A 94 -4.56 0.10 -10.99
N ALA A 95 -4.10 0.19 -9.74
CA ALA A 95 -2.84 0.85 -9.41
C ALA A 95 -2.06 0.08 -8.35
N THR A 96 -0.73 0.14 -8.44
CA THR A 96 0.18 -0.32 -7.41
C THR A 96 0.68 0.86 -6.60
N PHE A 97 0.46 0.81 -5.29
CA PHE A 97 0.87 1.83 -4.33
C PHE A 97 2.12 1.35 -3.60
N TYR A 98 3.08 2.26 -3.43
CA TYR A 98 4.32 2.02 -2.69
C TYR A 98 4.25 2.81 -1.38
N LEU A 99 4.42 2.12 -0.25
CA LEU A 99 4.30 2.71 1.08
C LEU A 99 5.64 2.64 1.82
N ASP A 100 5.90 3.67 2.62
CA ASP A 100 6.99 3.65 3.58
C ASP A 100 6.63 2.69 4.74
N PRO A 101 7.48 1.69 5.08
CA PRO A 101 7.12 0.69 6.10
C PRO A 101 6.98 1.24 7.52
N ALA A 102 7.64 2.37 7.84
CA ALA A 102 7.64 2.96 9.17
C ALA A 102 6.37 3.79 9.43
N THR A 103 5.94 4.53 8.42
CA THR A 103 4.80 5.48 8.51
C THR A 103 3.52 4.94 7.88
N MET A 104 3.62 3.93 7.01
CA MET A 104 2.56 3.49 6.09
C MET A 104 2.08 4.60 5.16
N GLY A 105 2.83 5.68 4.98
CA GLY A 105 2.50 6.75 4.04
C GLY A 105 2.80 6.36 2.60
N VAL A 106 1.97 6.81 1.65
CA VAL A 106 2.17 6.54 0.22
C VAL A 106 3.33 7.38 -0.31
N VAL A 107 4.37 6.71 -0.80
CA VAL A 107 5.58 7.33 -1.37
C VAL A 107 5.38 7.66 -2.85
N ALA A 108 4.74 6.74 -3.57
CA ALA A 108 4.41 6.86 -4.98
C ALA A 108 3.32 5.83 -5.34
N PHE A 109 2.68 6.01 -6.48
CA PHE A 109 1.85 4.97 -7.09
C PHE A 109 2.09 4.87 -8.59
N LYS A 110 1.71 3.73 -9.16
CA LYS A 110 1.79 3.44 -10.60
C LYS A 110 0.49 2.83 -11.06
N GLU A 111 -0.15 3.44 -12.04
CA GLU A 111 -1.29 2.85 -12.74
C GLU A 111 -0.85 1.61 -13.52
N ASN A 112 -1.68 0.58 -13.51
CA ASN A 112 -1.42 -0.68 -14.20
C ASN A 112 -2.28 -0.71 -15.47
N PRO A 113 -1.70 -1.07 -16.64
CA PRO A 113 -2.48 -1.28 -17.84
C PRO A 113 -3.38 -2.52 -17.68
N TYR A 114 -4.55 -2.47 -18.32
CA TYR A 114 -5.44 -3.61 -18.52
C TYR A 114 -4.93 -4.53 -19.62
#